data_AF-I3ZF64-F1
#
_entry.id   AF-I3ZF64-F1
#
_cell.length_a   1.000
_cell.length_b   1.000
_cell.length_c   1.000
_cell.angle_alpha   90.00
_cell.angle_beta   90.00
_cell.angle_gamma   90.00
#
_symmetry.space_group_name_H-M   'P 1'
#
loop_
_entity.id
_entity.type
_entity.pdbx_description
1 polymer ?
#
loop_
_entity_poly.entity_id
_entity_poly.type
_entity_poly.pdbx_seq_one_letter_code
_entity_poly.pdbx_strand_id
1 'polypeptide(L)'
;MRARAPHISKRCGVSSCMGQEPPFRQLGYSEETVTDQLHRELWTSWASLLRSYAAVHSLGREQHAVVEVSDDSILVRYGLRWMRFTRTEYATSEGETTAFTLTENGRACVGHDEDEMDLYAERLASAIITV
;
A
#
# COMPACT_ATOMS: atom_id res chain seq x y z
N MET A 1 -32.05 53.62 33.13
CA MET A 1 -32.87 53.28 31.94
C MET A 1 -32.26 53.96 30.71
N ARG A 2 -32.38 53.32 29.54
CA ARG A 2 -31.79 53.60 28.19
C ARG A 2 -31.85 55.09 27.76
N ALA A 3 -31.13 55.61 26.76
CA ALA A 3 -30.75 55.03 25.46
C ALA A 3 -29.66 55.91 24.77
N ARG A 4 -28.73 55.29 24.02
CA ARG A 4 -28.62 55.23 22.53
C ARG A 4 -27.87 56.38 21.84
N ALA A 5 -26.80 55.94 21.18
CA ALA A 5 -25.94 56.53 20.15
C ALA A 5 -26.66 56.61 18.78
N PRO A 6 -26.00 56.84 17.60
CA PRO A 6 -24.57 57.06 17.34
C PRO A 6 -24.21 58.14 16.28
N HIS A 7 -22.91 58.44 16.17
CA HIS A 7 -22.30 59.14 15.03
C HIS A 7 -21.24 58.22 14.39
N ILE A 8 -21.23 58.15 13.06
CA ILE A 8 -20.16 57.52 12.26
C ILE A 8 -19.33 58.62 11.59
N SER A 9 -18.01 58.45 11.67
CA SER A 9 -16.99 59.33 11.09
C SER A 9 -16.04 58.50 10.21
N LYS A 10 -15.81 59.01 8.97
CA LYS A 10 -14.55 59.21 8.20
C LYS A 10 -13.33 58.32 8.57
N ARG A 11 -12.43 57.85 7.68
CA ARG A 11 -11.80 58.46 6.48
C ARG A 11 -10.77 57.47 5.86
N CYS A 12 -10.42 57.70 4.59
CA CYS A 12 -9.13 57.54 3.85
C CYS A 12 -8.22 56.28 3.94
N GLY A 13 -7.78 55.81 2.74
CA GLY A 13 -6.36 55.87 2.34
C GLY A 13 -5.57 54.57 2.07
N VAL A 14 -5.35 54.27 0.78
CA VAL A 14 -4.20 53.62 0.08
C VAL A 14 -3.45 52.43 0.70
N SER A 15 -3.27 51.39 -0.14
CA SER A 15 -2.18 50.37 -0.16
C SER A 15 -2.45 48.99 0.46
N SER A 16 -2.16 47.97 -0.35
CA SER A 16 -1.82 46.58 0.01
C SER A 16 -2.84 45.75 0.79
N CYS A 17 -3.43 44.73 0.16
CA CYS A 17 -3.91 43.53 0.84
C CYS A 17 -3.74 42.32 -0.10
N MET A 18 -2.64 41.60 0.07
CA MET A 18 -2.68 40.14 -0.03
C MET A 18 -3.73 39.63 0.96
N GLY A 19 -4.44 38.57 0.58
CA GLY A 19 -5.21 37.74 1.51
C GLY A 19 -6.70 37.71 1.21
N GLN A 20 -7.16 36.64 0.57
CA GLN A 20 -7.97 35.61 1.21
C GLN A 20 -8.36 34.57 0.16
N GLU A 21 -7.62 33.46 0.14
CA GLU A 21 -8.12 32.21 -0.44
C GLU A 21 -9.38 31.78 0.32
N PRO A 22 -10.37 31.18 -0.36
CA PRO A 22 -11.60 30.76 0.28
C PRO A 22 -11.32 29.72 1.37
N PRO A 23 -12.14 29.66 2.45
CA PRO A 23 -11.95 28.67 3.49
C PRO A 23 -12.10 27.28 2.87
N PHE A 24 -11.00 26.52 2.87
CA PHE A 24 -10.98 25.11 2.51
C PHE A 24 -12.03 24.39 3.36
N ARG A 25 -13.12 23.94 2.72
CA ARG A 25 -14.05 23.01 3.35
C ARG A 25 -13.26 21.76 3.70
N GLN A 26 -13.05 21.56 4.99
CA GLN A 26 -12.57 20.31 5.56
C GLN A 26 -13.62 19.23 5.28
N LEU A 27 -13.48 18.56 4.14
CA LEU A 27 -14.18 17.32 3.85
C LEU A 27 -13.65 16.30 4.83
N GLY A 28 -14.53 15.73 5.65
CA GLY A 28 -14.20 14.63 6.54
C GLY A 28 -13.68 13.45 5.72
N TYR A 29 -12.35 13.31 5.65
CA TYR A 29 -11.71 12.05 5.33
C TYR A 29 -11.89 11.16 6.56
N SER A 30 -12.83 10.23 6.48
CA SER A 30 -12.95 9.13 7.43
C SER A 30 -11.69 8.26 7.31
N GLU A 31 -10.91 8.22 8.38
CA GLU A 31 -9.65 7.46 8.53
C GLU A 31 -9.77 6.00 8.04
N GLU A 32 -10.96 5.39 8.20
CA GLU A 32 -11.31 4.04 7.73
C GLU A 32 -11.12 3.83 6.22
N THR A 33 -11.39 4.85 5.39
CA THR A 33 -11.20 4.76 3.93
C THR A 33 -9.73 4.82 3.51
N VAL A 34 -8.90 5.44 4.35
CA VAL A 34 -7.46 5.59 4.10
C VAL A 34 -6.76 4.25 4.34
N THR A 35 -7.14 3.52 5.39
CA THR A 35 -6.59 2.20 5.71
C THR A 35 -6.90 1.17 4.62
N ASP A 36 -8.15 1.11 4.14
CA ASP A 36 -8.54 0.21 3.05
C ASP A 36 -7.83 0.54 1.74
N GLN A 37 -7.68 1.83 1.43
CA GLN A 37 -6.90 2.26 0.26
C GLN A 37 -5.43 1.85 0.39
N LEU A 38 -4.81 2.09 1.54
CA LEU A 38 -3.43 1.74 1.81
C LEU A 38 -3.20 0.22 1.67
N HIS A 39 -4.07 -0.62 2.23
CA HIS A 39 -3.96 -2.08 2.07
C HIS A 39 -4.08 -2.54 0.62
N ARG A 40 -4.86 -1.85 -0.23
CA ARG A 40 -4.90 -2.14 -1.68
C ARG A 40 -3.62 -1.71 -2.37
N GLU A 41 -3.07 -0.56 -2.02
CA GLU A 41 -1.80 -0.05 -2.56
C GLU A 41 -0.61 -0.95 -2.17
N LEU A 42 -0.55 -1.38 -0.91
CA LEU A 42 0.45 -2.33 -0.41
C LEU A 42 0.35 -3.68 -1.13
N TRP A 43 -0.86 -4.20 -1.33
CA TRP A 43 -1.08 -5.45 -2.07
C TRP A 43 -0.67 -5.35 -3.53
N THR A 44 -0.99 -4.23 -4.18
CA THR A 44 -0.56 -3.96 -5.55
C THR A 44 0.95 -3.84 -5.65
N SER A 45 1.59 -3.20 -4.66
CA SER A 45 3.04 -3.09 -4.55
C SER A 45 3.69 -4.46 -4.35
N TRP A 46 3.15 -5.28 -3.44
CA TRP A 46 3.59 -6.65 -3.18
C TRP A 46 3.56 -7.51 -4.45
N ALA A 47 2.44 -7.51 -5.17
CA ALA A 47 2.31 -8.20 -6.45
C ALA A 47 3.35 -7.74 -7.49
N SER A 48 3.68 -6.45 -7.50
CA SER A 48 4.64 -5.87 -8.43
C SER A 48 6.08 -6.26 -8.10
N LEU A 49 6.44 -6.27 -6.81
CA LEU A 49 7.74 -6.77 -6.33
C LEU A 49 7.94 -8.23 -6.70
N LEU A 50 6.95 -9.08 -6.41
CA LEU A 50 6.99 -10.50 -6.76
C LEU A 50 7.19 -10.71 -8.27
N ARG A 51 6.47 -9.96 -9.12
CA ARG A 51 6.67 -10.03 -10.59
C ARG A 51 8.09 -9.65 -11.00
N SER A 52 8.62 -8.56 -10.47
CA SER A 52 9.96 -8.08 -10.82
C SER A 52 11.04 -9.10 -10.43
N TYR A 53 11.03 -9.57 -9.19
CA TYR A 53 12.03 -10.54 -8.72
C TYR A 53 11.85 -11.92 -9.36
N ALA A 54 10.62 -12.40 -9.50
CA ALA A 54 10.36 -13.69 -10.16
C ALA A 54 10.84 -13.67 -11.63
N ALA A 55 10.63 -12.56 -12.34
CA ALA A 55 11.16 -12.39 -13.70
C ALA A 55 12.69 -12.43 -13.72
N VAL A 56 13.35 -11.67 -12.84
CA VAL A 56 14.82 -11.63 -12.74
C VAL A 56 15.41 -13.01 -12.46
N HIS A 57 14.89 -13.72 -11.46
CA HIS A 57 15.42 -15.05 -11.10
C HIS A 57 15.11 -16.13 -12.13
N SER A 58 14.10 -15.92 -12.98
CA SER A 58 13.78 -16.82 -14.09
C SER A 58 14.65 -16.60 -15.32
N LEU A 59 15.42 -15.51 -15.40
CA LEU A 59 16.27 -15.23 -16.56
C LEU A 59 17.31 -16.34 -16.76
N GLY A 60 17.41 -16.82 -18.00
CA GLY A 60 18.37 -17.87 -18.38
C GLY A 60 17.98 -19.29 -17.98
N ARG A 61 16.76 -19.50 -17.45
CA ARG A 61 16.21 -20.83 -17.14
C ARG A 61 15.24 -21.30 -18.22
N GLU A 62 15.04 -22.61 -18.33
CA GLU A 62 14.09 -23.21 -19.29
C GLU A 62 12.62 -22.95 -18.91
N GLN A 63 12.35 -22.80 -17.62
CA GLN A 63 11.03 -22.49 -17.08
C GLN A 63 11.03 -21.06 -16.55
N HIS A 64 9.92 -20.36 -16.76
CA HIS A 64 9.72 -19.01 -16.25
C HIS A 64 8.70 -19.03 -15.12
N ALA A 65 8.96 -18.26 -14.07
CA ALA A 65 7.98 -18.06 -13.02
C ALA A 65 6.81 -17.22 -13.54
N VAL A 66 5.60 -17.62 -13.19
CA VAL A 66 4.36 -16.93 -13.53
C VAL A 66 3.76 -16.35 -12.27
N VAL A 67 3.34 -15.08 -12.32
CA VAL A 67 2.64 -14.42 -11.22
C VAL A 67 1.23 -14.05 -11.68
N GLU A 68 0.25 -14.75 -11.12
CA GLU A 68 -1.17 -14.53 -11.35
C GLU A 68 -1.72 -13.68 -10.20
N VAL A 69 -2.49 -12.65 -10.52
CA VAL A 69 -3.07 -11.74 -9.52
C VAL A 69 -4.56 -11.64 -9.76
N SER A 70 -5.31 -11.89 -8.71
CA SER A 70 -6.76 -11.71 -8.60
C SER A 70 -7.06 -10.73 -7.47
N ASP A 71 -8.34 -10.38 -7.29
CA ASP A 71 -8.76 -9.41 -6.27
C ASP A 71 -8.30 -9.80 -4.85
N ASP A 72 -8.41 -11.09 -4.51
CA ASP A 72 -8.15 -11.60 -3.16
C ASP A 72 -6.91 -12.48 -3.04
N SER A 73 -6.22 -12.76 -4.15
CA SER A 73 -5.06 -13.66 -4.10
C SER A 73 -4.00 -13.38 -5.15
N ILE A 74 -2.75 -13.64 -4.77
CA ILE A 74 -1.59 -13.66 -5.65
C ILE A 74 -1.04 -15.08 -5.65
N LEU A 75 -0.85 -15.66 -6.83
CA LEU A 75 -0.26 -16.98 -7.01
C LEU A 75 1.03 -16.83 -7.81
N VAL A 76 2.14 -17.32 -7.24
CA VAL A 76 3.41 -17.41 -7.95
C VAL A 76 3.68 -18.89 -8.22
N ARG A 77 3.97 -19.23 -9.48
CA ARG A 77 4.23 -20.60 -9.93
C ARG A 77 5.58 -20.70 -10.61
N TYR A 78 6.32 -21.76 -10.33
CA TYR A 78 7.52 -22.16 -11.06
C TYR A 78 7.49 -23.68 -11.26
N GLY A 79 7.17 -24.11 -12.48
CA GLY A 79 6.89 -25.52 -12.79
C GLY A 79 5.73 -26.09 -11.97
N LEU A 80 6.02 -27.13 -11.17
CA LEU A 80 5.04 -27.75 -10.27
C LEU A 80 4.95 -27.05 -8.91
N ARG A 81 5.94 -26.23 -8.55
CA ARG A 81 5.98 -25.50 -7.29
C ARG A 81 5.13 -24.25 -7.37
N TRP A 82 4.49 -23.91 -6.26
CA TRP A 82 3.71 -22.68 -6.16
C TRP A 82 3.72 -22.13 -4.74
N MET A 83 3.52 -20.82 -4.66
CA MET A 83 3.19 -20.13 -3.43
C MET A 83 2.00 -19.21 -3.67
N ARG A 84 1.06 -19.20 -2.73
CA ARG A 84 -0.19 -18.46 -2.82
C ARG A 84 -0.31 -17.54 -1.61
N PHE A 85 -0.61 -16.28 -1.87
CA PHE A 85 -0.93 -15.28 -0.86
C PHE A 85 -2.41 -14.97 -0.96
N THR A 86 -3.07 -14.88 0.18
CA THR A 86 -4.32 -14.16 0.38
C THR A 86 -4.03 -12.93 1.25
N ARG A 87 -5.06 -12.18 1.65
CA ARG A 87 -4.90 -11.05 2.58
C ARG A 87 -4.40 -11.45 3.96
N THR A 88 -4.59 -12.71 4.36
CA THR A 88 -4.33 -13.19 5.73
C THR A 88 -3.45 -14.43 5.79
N GLU A 89 -3.19 -15.08 4.65
CA GLU A 89 -2.52 -16.37 4.60
C GLU A 89 -1.51 -16.44 3.47
N TYR A 90 -0.44 -17.17 3.74
CA TYR A 90 0.57 -17.61 2.79
C TYR A 90 0.59 -19.13 2.79
N ALA A 91 0.52 -19.73 1.61
CA ALA A 91 0.53 -21.18 1.45
C ALA A 91 1.50 -21.63 0.35
N THR A 92 2.05 -22.82 0.49
CA THR A 92 3.01 -23.39 -0.48
C THR A 92 2.50 -24.72 -1.07
N SER A 93 3.06 -25.10 -2.21
CA SER A 93 2.83 -26.42 -2.82
C SER A 93 3.26 -27.61 -1.95
N GLU A 94 4.03 -27.35 -0.88
CA GLU A 94 4.51 -28.36 0.05
C GLU A 94 3.50 -28.63 1.19
N GLY A 95 2.39 -27.90 1.22
CA GLY A 95 1.31 -28.07 2.20
C GLY A 95 1.46 -27.20 3.45
N GLU A 96 2.46 -26.33 3.50
CA GLU A 96 2.58 -25.32 4.56
C GLU A 96 1.55 -24.21 4.34
N THR A 97 0.88 -23.78 5.41
CA THR A 97 0.03 -22.59 5.43
C THR A 97 0.30 -21.81 6.70
N THR A 98 0.62 -20.54 6.54
CA THR A 98 1.11 -19.65 7.58
C THR A 98 0.39 -18.32 7.50
N ALA A 99 0.18 -17.65 8.64
CA ALA A 99 -0.43 -16.33 8.66
C ALA A 99 0.43 -15.32 7.88
N PHE A 100 -0.21 -14.47 7.09
CA PHE A 100 0.42 -13.43 6.28
C PHE A 100 -0.25 -12.09 6.49
N THR A 101 0.52 -11.02 6.59
CA THR A 101 -0.01 -9.66 6.56
C THR A 101 1.01 -8.67 5.98
N LEU A 102 0.50 -7.57 5.42
CA LEU A 102 1.29 -6.41 5.01
C LEU A 102 1.00 -5.27 5.98
N THR A 103 2.03 -4.74 6.62
CA THR A 103 1.90 -3.65 7.59
C THR A 103 1.95 -2.30 6.88
N GLU A 104 1.35 -1.29 7.49
CA GLU A 104 1.33 0.10 7.00
C GLU A 104 2.74 0.70 6.86
N ASN A 105 3.72 0.13 7.56
CA ASN A 105 5.13 0.52 7.49
C ASN A 105 5.89 -0.12 6.32
N GLY A 106 5.21 -0.80 5.39
CA GLY A 106 5.84 -1.43 4.23
C GLY A 106 6.62 -2.70 4.57
N ARG A 107 6.18 -3.45 5.60
CA ARG A 107 6.76 -4.75 5.97
C ARG A 107 5.81 -5.89 5.65
N ALA A 108 6.38 -7.04 5.31
CA ALA A 108 5.66 -8.30 5.17
C ALA A 108 5.93 -9.16 6.41
N CYS A 109 4.85 -9.68 7.01
CA CYS A 109 4.93 -10.62 8.12
C CYS A 109 4.42 -11.98 7.64
N VAL A 110 5.21 -13.03 7.83
CA VAL A 110 4.84 -14.44 7.59
C VAL A 110 5.09 -15.22 8.87
N GLY A 111 4.02 -15.58 9.58
CA GLY A 111 4.10 -16.29 10.86
C GLY A 111 4.79 -15.44 11.92
N HIS A 112 6.02 -15.82 12.28
CA HIS A 112 6.86 -15.10 13.25
C HIS A 112 8.00 -14.30 12.59
N ASP A 113 8.15 -14.39 11.28
CA ASP A 113 9.18 -13.67 10.54
C ASP A 113 8.60 -12.38 9.94
N GLU A 114 9.34 -11.30 10.03
CA GLU A 114 8.95 -9.98 9.52
C GLU A 114 10.14 -9.28 8.90
N ASP A 115 9.96 -8.73 7.70
CA ASP A 115 10.96 -7.91 7.06
C ASP A 115 10.35 -6.88 6.10
N GLU A 116 11.18 -5.97 5.58
CA GLU A 116 10.80 -5.03 4.53
C GLU A 116 10.22 -5.79 3.33
N MET A 117 9.12 -5.29 2.76
CA MET A 117 8.44 -5.95 1.65
C MET A 117 9.36 -6.27 0.47
N ASP A 118 10.29 -5.36 0.16
CA ASP A 118 11.25 -5.56 -0.93
C ASP A 118 12.16 -6.76 -0.67
N LEU A 119 12.79 -6.80 0.51
CA LEU A 119 13.67 -7.90 0.93
C LEU A 119 12.91 -9.22 1.07
N TYR A 120 11.70 -9.19 1.62
CA TYR A 120 10.91 -10.41 1.79
C TYR A 120 10.46 -10.98 0.42
N ALA A 121 10.03 -10.11 -0.51
CA ALA A 121 9.65 -10.51 -1.86
C ALA A 121 10.84 -11.10 -2.64
N GLU A 122 12.03 -10.51 -2.52
CA GLU A 122 13.27 -11.04 -3.10
C GLU A 122 13.55 -12.46 -2.60
N ARG A 123 13.55 -12.67 -1.28
CA ARG A 123 13.83 -13.98 -0.68
C ARG A 123 12.86 -15.06 -1.17
N LEU A 124 11.57 -14.75 -1.18
CA LEU A 124 10.53 -15.69 -1.61
C LEU A 124 10.65 -16.03 -3.10
N ALA A 125 10.87 -15.03 -3.95
CA ALA A 125 11.07 -15.22 -5.38
C ALA A 125 12.32 -16.07 -5.67
N SER A 126 13.41 -15.83 -4.94
CA SER A 126 14.63 -16.64 -5.03
C SER A 126 14.37 -18.09 -4.58
N ALA A 127 13.68 -18.29 -3.45
CA ALA A 127 13.42 -19.61 -2.87
C ALA A 127 12.52 -20.51 -3.74
N ILE A 128 11.51 -19.95 -4.41
CA ILE A 128 10.64 -20.73 -5.30
C ILE A 128 11.36 -21.15 -6.61
N ILE A 129 12.45 -20.49 -6.99
CA ILE A 129 13.18 -20.75 -8.25
C ILE A 129 14.49 -21.54 -8.06
N THR A 130 15.17 -21.39 -6.92
CA THR A 130 16.58 -21.83 -6.76
C THR A 130 16.78 -23.21 -6.13
N VAL A 131 15.74 -23.81 -5.53
CA VAL A 131 15.85 -25.14 -4.88
C VAL A 131 15.86 -26.26 -5.91
#